data_AF-A0A7V2WVQ9-F1
#
_entry.id   AF-A0A7V2WVQ9-F1
#
_cell.length_a   1.000
_cell.length_b   1.000
_cell.length_c   1.000
_cell.angle_alpha   90.00
_cell.angle_beta   90.00
_cell.angle_gamma   90.00
#
_symmetry.space_group_name_H-M   'P 1'
#
loop_
_entity.id
_entity.type
_entity.pdbx_description
1 polymer ?
#
loop_
_entity_poly.entity_id
_entity_poly.type
_entity_poly.pdbx_seq_one_letter_code
_entity_poly.pdbx_strand_id
1 'polypeptide(L)'
;MRHLSKKLLLVAITSAMCSSTMASSHREAPFITGNPKVDATDFYMFRSYESGREGYVTLVANYNPLQDAYGGPNYFSMSPDALYEFHIDNNGDAVEDISFQFNFNNMLGDGGAGISLGINGKNIAVPLKNVGGVTSTDSSALNFKETYSITMVNGDRRTGKKTKVMNADNNSFSFAKPYDNVGDKTFGAQSYADYAKRFISNVTLSACPSGAQDGRVFVGQRKESFAVNLGDIFDL
;
A
#
# COMPACT_ATOMS: atom_id res chain seq x y z
N MET A 1 28.93 17.76 47.46
CA MET A 1 28.52 18.38 46.17
C MET A 1 29.23 17.81 44.94
N ARG A 2 30.55 17.53 44.93
CA ARG A 2 31.27 17.00 43.74
C ARG A 2 30.78 15.64 43.20
N HIS A 3 30.25 14.74 44.04
CA HIS A 3 29.77 13.42 43.60
C HIS A 3 28.37 13.44 42.97
N LEU A 4 27.55 14.45 43.30
CA LEU A 4 26.19 14.59 42.75
C LEU A 4 26.22 15.11 41.30
N SER A 5 27.16 16.02 41.03
CA SER A 5 27.43 16.56 39.68
C SER A 5 27.93 15.48 38.71
N LYS A 6 28.80 14.55 39.15
CA LYS A 6 29.28 13.45 38.31
C LYS A 6 28.18 12.43 37.96
N LYS A 7 27.24 12.18 38.87
CA LYS A 7 26.09 11.29 38.63
C LYS A 7 25.05 11.91 37.69
N LEU A 8 24.78 13.22 37.81
CA LEU A 8 23.90 13.93 36.88
C LEU A 8 24.46 13.96 35.46
N LEU A 9 25.78 14.17 35.33
CA LEU A 9 26.45 14.19 34.02
C LEU A 9 26.40 12.82 33.33
N LEU A 10 26.54 11.73 34.11
CA LEU A 10 26.47 10.37 33.58
C LEU A 10 25.06 10.01 33.07
N VAL A 11 24.01 10.44 33.78
CA VAL A 11 22.60 10.24 33.35
C VAL A 11 22.27 11.06 32.10
N ALA A 12 22.77 12.29 32.00
CA ALA A 12 22.56 13.11 30.81
C ALA A 12 23.26 12.52 29.56
N ILE A 13 24.45 11.94 29.73
CA ILE A 13 25.18 11.27 28.64
C ILE A 13 24.48 9.97 28.21
N THR A 14 24.00 9.14 29.14
CA THR A 14 23.26 7.91 28.77
C THR A 14 21.90 8.22 28.12
N SER A 15 21.23 9.30 28.51
CA SER A 15 19.98 9.76 27.88
C SER A 15 20.22 10.27 26.44
N ALA A 16 21.36 10.92 26.19
CA ALA A 16 21.74 11.42 24.87
C ALA A 16 22.27 10.31 23.93
N MET A 17 22.65 9.15 24.47
CA MET A 17 23.09 7.97 23.70
C MET A 17 21.96 6.98 23.39
N CYS A 18 20.72 7.27 23.79
CA CYS A 18 19.56 6.69 23.13
C CYS A 18 19.44 7.31 21.73
N SER A 19 20.31 6.87 20.81
CA SER A 19 20.08 7.02 19.39
C SER A 19 18.65 6.59 19.11
N SER A 20 17.90 7.41 18.39
CA SER A 20 16.57 7.05 17.88
C SER A 20 16.70 5.75 17.10
N THR A 21 16.43 4.61 17.75
CA THR A 21 16.44 3.33 17.07
C THR A 21 15.30 3.37 16.07
N MET A 22 15.61 3.36 14.79
CA MET A 22 14.56 3.26 13.78
C MET A 22 13.92 1.88 13.92
N ALA A 23 12.61 1.85 14.15
CA ALA A 23 11.87 0.61 14.21
C ALA A 23 12.01 -0.13 12.87
N SER A 24 12.23 -1.44 12.92
CA SER A 24 12.18 -2.27 11.71
C SER A 24 10.76 -2.22 11.13
N SER A 25 10.68 -2.20 9.80
CA SER A 25 9.43 -2.24 9.04
C SER A 25 8.94 -3.67 8.77
N HIS A 26 9.74 -4.68 9.10
CA HIS A 26 9.43 -6.09 8.87
C HIS A 26 8.81 -6.73 10.12
N ARG A 27 8.11 -7.85 9.92
CA ARG A 27 7.28 -8.58 10.89
C ARG A 27 7.91 -8.83 12.25
N GLU A 28 9.23 -8.98 12.33
CA GLU A 28 9.96 -9.30 13.56
C GLU A 28 10.00 -8.12 14.54
N ALA A 29 9.68 -6.90 14.08
CA ALA A 29 9.54 -5.75 14.96
C ALA A 29 8.25 -5.87 15.79
N PRO A 30 8.28 -5.72 17.13
CA PRO A 30 7.10 -5.88 17.98
C PRO A 30 5.88 -5.03 17.57
N PHE A 31 6.12 -3.82 17.08
CA PHE A 31 5.05 -2.94 16.59
C PHE A 31 4.42 -3.45 15.29
N ILE A 32 5.23 -3.96 14.36
CA ILE A 32 4.77 -4.47 13.07
C ILE A 32 4.06 -5.82 13.25
N THR A 33 4.51 -6.66 14.20
CA THR A 33 3.79 -7.90 14.54
C THR A 33 2.33 -7.64 14.92
N GLY A 34 2.05 -6.54 15.64
CA GLY A 34 0.69 -6.11 15.98
C GLY A 34 -0.06 -5.40 14.85
N ASN A 35 0.64 -5.02 13.77
CA ASN A 35 0.09 -4.28 12.63
C ASN A 35 0.52 -4.94 11.30
N PRO A 36 0.08 -6.18 11.01
CA PRO A 36 0.57 -6.96 9.87
C PRO A 36 0.30 -6.31 8.49
N LYS A 37 -0.67 -5.39 8.42
CA LYS A 37 -0.97 -4.63 7.19
C LYS A 37 0.12 -3.63 6.78
N VAL A 38 1.06 -3.33 7.68
CA VAL A 38 2.23 -2.46 7.39
C VAL A 38 3.55 -3.24 7.44
N ASP A 39 3.47 -4.57 7.46
CA ASP A 39 4.63 -5.45 7.33
C ASP A 39 5.20 -5.33 5.91
N ALA A 40 6.33 -4.63 5.79
CA ALA A 40 7.03 -4.42 4.52
C ALA A 40 8.00 -5.59 4.29
N THR A 41 7.86 -6.29 3.16
CA THR A 41 8.75 -7.41 2.84
C THR A 41 9.93 -6.97 1.99
N ASP A 42 9.65 -6.39 0.84
CA ASP A 42 10.65 -6.13 -0.20
C ASP A 42 10.44 -4.76 -0.84
N PHE A 43 11.56 -4.15 -1.23
CA PHE A 43 11.59 -2.94 -2.04
C PHE A 43 12.48 -3.15 -3.26
N TYR A 44 11.98 -2.79 -4.43
CA TYR A 44 12.69 -2.86 -5.70
C TYR A 44 12.71 -1.50 -6.38
N MET A 45 13.87 -1.14 -6.92
CA MET A 45 14.04 0.05 -7.74
C MET A 45 14.92 -0.28 -8.94
N PHE A 46 14.43 0.03 -10.14
CA PHE A 46 15.15 -0.23 -11.37
C PHE A 46 14.73 0.73 -12.48
N ARG A 47 15.62 0.95 -13.46
CA ARG A 47 15.23 1.62 -14.70
C ARG A 47 14.22 0.75 -15.44
N SER A 48 13.10 1.34 -15.85
CA SER A 48 12.04 0.61 -16.52
C SER A 48 12.56 -0.05 -17.80
N TYR A 49 12.27 -1.35 -17.94
CA TYR A 49 12.57 -2.16 -19.13
C TYR A 49 11.35 -2.34 -20.04
N GLU A 50 10.21 -1.71 -19.70
CA GLU A 50 9.02 -1.72 -20.53
C GLU A 50 9.23 -0.86 -21.78
N SER A 51 8.85 -1.40 -22.93
CA SER A 51 8.95 -0.73 -24.22
C SER A 51 8.19 0.61 -24.20
N GLY A 52 8.86 1.68 -24.63
CA GLY A 52 8.33 3.05 -24.64
C GLY A 52 8.39 3.75 -23.28
N ARG A 53 9.04 3.14 -22.27
CA ARG A 53 9.22 3.71 -20.93
C ARG A 53 10.67 3.69 -20.44
N GLU A 54 11.62 3.73 -21.35
CA GLU A 54 13.06 3.63 -21.06
C GLU A 54 13.61 4.82 -20.25
N GLY A 55 12.87 5.94 -20.23
CA GLY A 55 13.14 7.15 -19.45
C GLY A 55 12.59 7.15 -18.02
N TYR A 56 11.94 6.07 -17.58
CA TYR A 56 11.31 5.99 -16.25
C TYR A 56 12.11 5.13 -15.27
N VAL A 57 11.94 5.42 -13.98
CA VAL A 57 12.33 4.53 -12.87
C VAL A 57 11.06 3.86 -12.33
N THR A 58 11.14 2.55 -12.13
CA THR A 58 10.08 1.76 -11.49
C THR A 58 10.43 1.55 -10.03
N LEU A 59 9.49 1.86 -9.15
CA LEU A 59 9.55 1.62 -7.72
C LEU A 59 8.46 0.61 -7.35
N VAL A 60 8.82 -0.41 -6.59
CA VAL A 60 7.89 -1.41 -6.06
C VAL A 60 8.16 -1.58 -4.57
N ALA A 61 7.13 -1.50 -3.75
CA ALA A 61 7.19 -1.87 -2.34
C ALA A 61 6.10 -2.87 -2.04
N ASN A 62 6.47 -3.97 -1.43
CA ASN A 62 5.57 -5.07 -1.09
C ASN A 62 5.25 -5.04 0.40
N TYR A 63 3.97 -5.22 0.71
CA TYR A 63 3.41 -5.16 2.05
C TYR A 63 2.41 -6.29 2.25
N ASN A 64 2.21 -6.68 3.52
CA ASN A 64 1.21 -7.66 3.94
C ASN A 64 1.43 -9.02 3.24
N PRO A 65 2.48 -9.78 3.60
CA PRO A 65 2.86 -10.99 2.88
C PRO A 65 1.90 -12.17 3.08
N LEU A 66 2.20 -13.29 2.40
CA LEU A 66 1.49 -14.58 2.55
C LEU A 66 -0.01 -14.49 2.20
N GLN A 67 -0.30 -13.84 1.09
CA GLN A 67 -1.67 -13.56 0.64
C GLN A 67 -2.33 -14.72 -0.12
N ASP A 68 -2.65 -15.81 0.58
CA ASP A 68 -3.30 -16.97 -0.04
C ASP A 68 -4.84 -16.90 -0.05
N ALA A 69 -5.47 -17.59 -1.00
CA ALA A 69 -6.93 -17.59 -1.16
C ALA A 69 -7.70 -18.13 0.07
N TYR A 70 -7.08 -18.96 0.91
CA TYR A 70 -7.70 -19.43 2.17
C TYR A 70 -7.76 -18.35 3.26
N GLY A 71 -7.17 -17.17 3.07
CA GLY A 71 -7.26 -16.02 3.98
C GLY A 71 -8.65 -15.36 4.08
N GLY A 72 -9.67 -15.97 3.47
CA GLY A 72 -11.06 -15.56 3.61
C GLY A 72 -11.59 -15.72 5.05
N PRO A 73 -12.71 -15.06 5.39
CA PRO A 73 -13.50 -14.16 4.55
C PRO A 73 -12.99 -12.71 4.53
N ASN A 74 -11.91 -12.41 5.26
CA ASN A 74 -11.46 -11.03 5.51
C ASN A 74 -10.35 -10.55 4.56
N TYR A 75 -9.55 -11.43 3.96
CA TYR A 75 -8.53 -11.10 2.94
C TYR A 75 -7.58 -9.93 3.32
N PHE A 76 -6.80 -9.42 2.37
CA PHE A 76 -5.54 -8.72 2.63
C PHE A 76 -5.63 -7.22 2.31
N SER A 77 -6.59 -6.55 2.93
CA SER A 77 -6.76 -5.08 2.78
C SER A 77 -5.58 -4.29 3.34
N MET A 78 -5.31 -3.13 2.74
CA MET A 78 -4.40 -2.13 3.28
C MET A 78 -5.02 -1.43 4.50
N SER A 79 -4.18 -0.83 5.34
CA SER A 79 -4.65 -0.11 6.53
C SER A 79 -4.99 1.35 6.18
N PRO A 80 -6.21 1.85 6.48
CA PRO A 80 -6.53 3.27 6.34
C PRO A 80 -5.85 4.14 7.41
N ASP A 81 -5.39 3.54 8.50
CA ASP A 81 -4.70 4.22 9.60
C ASP A 81 -3.18 4.31 9.39
N ALA A 82 -2.69 3.88 8.23
CA ALA A 82 -1.28 3.87 7.88
C ALA A 82 -0.99 4.81 6.70
N LEU A 83 0.24 5.36 6.72
CA LEU A 83 0.80 6.13 5.63
C LEU A 83 1.94 5.33 5.00
N TYR A 84 1.74 4.88 3.76
CA TYR A 84 2.75 4.12 3.02
C TYR A 84 3.53 5.09 2.14
N GLU A 85 4.86 5.05 2.18
CA GLU A 85 5.69 6.08 1.56
C GLU A 85 6.85 5.50 0.77
N PHE A 86 7.10 6.06 -0.42
CA PHE A 86 8.42 6.01 -1.04
C PHE A 86 9.18 7.28 -0.66
N HIS A 87 10.41 7.11 -0.19
CA HIS A 87 11.34 8.20 0.08
C HIS A 87 12.45 8.18 -0.97
N ILE A 88 12.65 9.31 -1.64
CA ILE A 88 13.61 9.46 -2.73
C ILE A 88 14.57 10.58 -2.35
N ASP A 89 15.82 10.22 -2.09
CA ASP A 89 16.97 11.11 -2.14
C ASP A 89 17.50 11.09 -3.58
N ASN A 90 17.59 12.26 -4.21
CA ASN A 90 18.11 12.39 -5.57
C ASN A 90 19.36 13.29 -5.64
N ASN A 91 19.94 13.63 -4.49
CA ASN A 91 21.11 14.49 -4.37
C ASN A 91 22.30 13.82 -3.64
N GLY A 92 22.05 12.72 -2.91
CA GLY A 92 23.05 11.87 -2.25
C GLY A 92 23.36 12.25 -0.80
N ASP A 93 22.55 13.07 -0.13
CA ASP A 93 22.74 13.47 1.26
C ASP A 93 22.07 12.54 2.29
N ALA A 94 21.40 11.48 1.82
CA ALA A 94 20.61 10.52 2.59
C ALA A 94 19.40 11.13 3.31
N VAL A 95 18.89 12.27 2.84
CA VAL A 95 17.64 12.90 3.25
C VAL A 95 16.70 12.90 2.05
N GLU A 96 15.41 12.64 2.27
CA GLU A 96 14.47 12.61 1.15
C GLU A 96 14.22 14.01 0.57
N ASP A 97 14.38 14.12 -0.75
CA ASP A 97 14.00 15.30 -1.53
C ASP A 97 12.56 15.20 -2.04
N ILE A 98 12.09 13.97 -2.26
CA ILE A 98 10.77 13.67 -2.79
C ILE A 98 10.19 12.49 -2.01
N SER A 99 8.95 12.63 -1.56
CA SER A 99 8.17 11.51 -1.02
C SER A 99 6.85 11.32 -1.75
N PHE A 100 6.50 10.07 -2.05
CA PHE A 100 5.16 9.70 -2.51
C PHE A 100 4.40 9.00 -1.40
N GLN A 101 3.33 9.63 -0.93
CA GLN A 101 2.54 9.19 0.22
C GLN A 101 1.20 8.62 -0.23
N PHE A 102 0.96 7.36 0.09
CA PHE A 102 -0.27 6.64 -0.22
C PHE A 102 -1.15 6.55 1.03
N ASN A 103 -2.36 7.10 0.94
CA ASN A 103 -3.37 7.01 1.99
C ASN A 103 -4.55 6.18 1.49
N PHE A 104 -4.86 5.09 2.18
CA PHE A 104 -5.93 4.18 1.82
C PHE A 104 -7.24 4.56 2.50
N ASN A 105 -8.36 4.28 1.83
CA ASN A 105 -9.69 4.40 2.38
C ASN A 105 -10.52 3.19 1.98
N ASN A 106 -11.30 2.68 2.92
CA ASN A 106 -12.11 1.48 2.76
C ASN A 106 -13.59 1.87 2.82
N MET A 107 -14.40 1.25 1.97
CA MET A 107 -15.85 1.48 1.95
C MET A 107 -16.58 0.16 1.71
N LEU A 108 -17.77 0.03 2.29
CA LEU A 108 -18.67 -1.07 1.96
C LEU A 108 -19.26 -0.91 0.55
N GLY A 109 -19.89 -1.97 0.06
CA GLY A 109 -20.71 -1.91 -1.16
C GLY A 109 -21.92 -0.98 -0.99
N ASP A 110 -22.71 -0.85 -2.06
CA ASP A 110 -23.94 -0.05 -2.06
C ASP A 110 -23.76 1.38 -1.51
N GLY A 111 -22.78 2.12 -2.05
CA GLY A 111 -22.50 3.48 -1.61
C GLY A 111 -22.01 3.61 -0.16
N GLY A 112 -21.56 2.51 0.45
CA GLY A 112 -21.12 2.46 1.85
C GLY A 112 -22.17 1.90 2.81
N ALA A 113 -23.40 1.62 2.37
CA ALA A 113 -24.44 1.02 3.20
C ALA A 113 -24.22 -0.49 3.45
N GLY A 114 -23.50 -1.15 2.55
CA GLY A 114 -23.32 -2.60 2.55
C GLY A 114 -24.44 -3.32 1.80
N ILE A 115 -24.05 -4.34 1.05
CA ILE A 115 -24.97 -5.16 0.26
C ILE A 115 -25.87 -5.96 1.20
N SER A 116 -27.17 -5.98 0.86
CA SER A 116 -28.18 -6.81 1.51
C SER A 116 -28.79 -7.81 0.54
N LEU A 117 -29.21 -8.96 1.05
CA LEU A 117 -29.93 -9.99 0.30
C LEU A 117 -31.40 -10.03 0.73
N GLY A 118 -32.31 -10.17 -0.23
CA GLY A 118 -33.74 -10.35 0.03
C GLY A 118 -34.04 -11.78 0.47
N ILE A 119 -34.19 -12.01 1.77
CA ILE A 119 -34.50 -13.32 2.37
C ILE A 119 -35.90 -13.26 2.97
N ASN A 120 -36.84 -14.02 2.40
CA ASN A 120 -38.25 -14.07 2.86
C ASN A 120 -38.89 -12.68 3.03
N GLY A 121 -38.67 -11.79 2.05
CA GLY A 121 -39.22 -10.43 2.04
C GLY A 121 -38.52 -9.43 2.97
N LYS A 122 -37.39 -9.81 3.59
CA LYS A 122 -36.56 -8.92 4.41
C LYS A 122 -35.19 -8.73 3.78
N ASN A 123 -34.66 -7.51 3.83
CA ASN A 123 -33.29 -7.22 3.42
C ASN A 123 -32.34 -7.54 4.58
N ILE A 124 -31.44 -8.50 4.36
CA ILE A 124 -30.46 -8.95 5.36
C ILE A 124 -29.07 -8.55 4.89
N ALA A 125 -28.38 -7.71 5.68
CA ALA A 125 -27.02 -7.27 5.39
C ALA A 125 -26.04 -8.44 5.37
N VAL A 126 -25.07 -8.40 4.44
CA VAL A 126 -24.08 -9.46 4.28
C VAL A 126 -22.78 -9.09 5.01
N PRO A 127 -22.21 -9.97 5.85
CA PRO A 127 -20.93 -9.71 6.52
C PRO A 127 -19.70 -9.98 5.63
N LEU A 128 -19.91 -10.59 4.45
CA LEU A 128 -18.85 -10.96 3.52
C LEU A 128 -18.45 -9.78 2.63
N LYS A 129 -17.19 -9.77 2.20
CA LYS A 129 -16.62 -8.75 1.31
C LYS A 129 -17.09 -8.83 -0.14
N ASN A 130 -17.66 -9.94 -0.57
CA ASN A 130 -18.27 -10.11 -1.88
C ASN A 130 -19.41 -11.14 -1.83
N VAL A 131 -20.38 -11.01 -2.74
CA VAL A 131 -21.60 -11.85 -2.79
C VAL A 131 -21.79 -12.59 -4.11
N GLY A 132 -20.80 -12.55 -5.00
CA GLY A 132 -20.89 -13.14 -6.33
C GLY A 132 -19.67 -12.85 -7.20
N GLY A 133 -19.85 -13.09 -8.49
CA GLY A 133 -18.85 -12.88 -9.52
C GLY A 133 -18.50 -11.41 -9.73
N VAL A 134 -17.26 -11.15 -10.11
CA VAL A 134 -16.69 -9.82 -10.37
C VAL A 134 -15.86 -9.88 -11.65
N THR A 135 -16.03 -8.87 -12.50
CA THR A 135 -15.29 -8.72 -13.76
C THR A 135 -14.62 -7.35 -13.80
N SER A 136 -13.84 -7.10 -14.86
CA SER A 136 -13.27 -5.76 -15.09
C SER A 136 -14.34 -4.71 -15.42
N THR A 137 -15.57 -5.11 -15.75
CA THR A 137 -16.67 -4.19 -16.11
C THR A 137 -17.80 -4.18 -15.09
N ASP A 138 -17.91 -5.19 -14.22
CA ASP A 138 -18.92 -5.30 -13.19
C ASP A 138 -18.31 -5.66 -11.84
N SER A 139 -18.49 -4.75 -10.88
CA SER A 139 -18.08 -4.91 -9.48
C SER A 139 -19.25 -4.72 -8.50
N SER A 140 -20.48 -4.88 -8.99
CA SER A 140 -21.71 -4.74 -8.19
C SER A 140 -21.77 -5.73 -7.04
N ALA A 141 -21.19 -6.92 -7.20
CA ALA A 141 -21.14 -7.95 -6.18
C ALA A 141 -20.06 -7.72 -5.09
N LEU A 142 -19.23 -6.67 -5.20
CA LEU A 142 -18.25 -6.32 -4.17
C LEU A 142 -18.90 -5.50 -3.04
N ASN A 143 -18.89 -6.08 -1.85
CA ASN A 143 -19.34 -5.45 -0.61
C ASN A 143 -18.21 -4.76 0.17
N PHE A 144 -16.97 -4.82 -0.32
CA PHE A 144 -15.83 -4.13 0.22
C PHE A 144 -14.96 -3.59 -0.91
N LYS A 145 -14.65 -2.31 -0.86
CA LYS A 145 -13.89 -1.60 -1.89
C LYS A 145 -12.81 -0.77 -1.23
N GLU A 146 -11.62 -0.78 -1.82
CA GLU A 146 -10.48 -0.01 -1.36
C GLU A 146 -10.15 1.05 -2.40
N THR A 147 -9.90 2.25 -1.91
CA THR A 147 -9.41 3.38 -2.69
C THR A 147 -8.16 3.93 -2.03
N TYR A 148 -7.38 4.69 -2.77
CA TYR A 148 -6.25 5.41 -2.23
C TYR A 148 -6.07 6.75 -2.93
N SER A 149 -5.39 7.66 -2.23
CA SER A 149 -4.88 8.89 -2.81
C SER A 149 -3.37 8.91 -2.70
N ILE A 150 -2.72 9.64 -3.60
CA ILE A 150 -1.28 9.81 -3.61
C ILE A 150 -0.97 11.30 -3.45
N THR A 151 -0.11 11.62 -2.49
CA THR A 151 0.44 12.97 -2.30
C THR A 151 1.93 12.93 -2.57
N MET A 152 2.39 13.78 -3.49
CA MET A 152 3.81 14.05 -3.68
C MET A 152 4.22 15.17 -2.71
N VAL A 153 5.30 14.96 -1.98
CA VAL A 153 5.91 15.94 -1.08
C VAL A 153 7.28 16.28 -1.61
N ASN A 154 7.54 17.57 -1.88
CA ASN A 154 8.88 18.07 -2.22
C ASN A 154 9.56 18.65 -0.98
N GLY A 155 10.75 18.16 -0.66
CA GLY A 155 11.47 18.36 0.60
C GLY A 155 11.06 17.34 1.66
N ASP A 156 11.33 17.68 2.92
CA ASP A 156 11.02 16.86 4.10
C ASP A 156 9.62 16.25 4.05
N ARG A 157 9.51 14.94 4.29
CA ARG A 157 8.26 14.17 4.15
C ARG A 157 7.09 14.69 4.98
N ARG A 158 7.34 15.46 6.05
CA ARG A 158 6.28 15.97 6.94
C ARG A 158 5.91 17.41 6.62
N THR A 159 6.90 18.26 6.40
CA THR A 159 6.77 19.72 6.28
C THR A 159 6.95 20.27 4.87
N GLY A 160 7.44 19.45 3.94
CA GLY A 160 7.65 19.80 2.55
C GLY A 160 6.37 20.18 1.82
N LYS A 161 6.53 20.73 0.61
CA LYS A 161 5.40 21.19 -0.20
C LYS A 161 4.60 20.00 -0.72
N LYS A 162 3.33 19.90 -0.32
CA LYS A 162 2.43 18.81 -0.68
C LYS A 162 1.63 19.14 -1.94
N THR A 163 1.60 18.21 -2.89
CA THR A 163 0.80 18.29 -4.11
C THR A 163 0.10 16.95 -4.33
N LYS A 164 -1.22 16.96 -4.57
CA LYS A 164 -1.95 15.72 -4.90
C LYS A 164 -1.57 15.25 -6.29
N VAL A 165 -1.34 13.96 -6.45
CA VAL A 165 -1.14 13.32 -7.74
C VAL A 165 -2.49 13.04 -8.37
N MET A 166 -2.68 13.49 -9.61
CA MET A 166 -3.94 13.32 -10.34
C MET A 166 -3.97 11.99 -11.09
N ASN A 167 -5.09 11.30 -11.06
CA ASN A 167 -5.42 10.21 -11.97
C ASN A 167 -5.76 10.83 -13.34
N ALA A 168 -4.89 10.63 -14.31
CA ALA A 168 -5.02 11.24 -15.64
C ALA A 168 -6.13 10.58 -16.49
N ASP A 169 -6.55 9.36 -16.14
CA ASP A 169 -7.58 8.64 -16.88
C ASP A 169 -8.99 9.18 -16.62
N ASN A 170 -9.20 9.85 -15.47
CA ASN A 170 -10.52 10.35 -15.06
C ASN A 170 -10.53 11.72 -14.38
N ASN A 171 -9.39 12.43 -14.34
CA ASN A 171 -9.24 13.76 -13.72
C ASN A 171 -9.66 13.82 -12.25
N SER A 172 -9.40 12.75 -11.48
CA SER A 172 -9.67 12.70 -10.03
C SER A 172 -8.39 12.57 -9.21
N PHE A 173 -8.49 12.71 -7.89
CA PHE A 173 -7.37 12.47 -6.95
C PHE A 173 -7.55 11.16 -6.16
N SER A 174 -8.34 10.24 -6.70
CA SER A 174 -8.66 8.95 -6.09
C SER A 174 -8.36 7.83 -7.08
N PHE A 175 -7.79 6.76 -6.56
CA PHE A 175 -7.45 5.56 -7.30
C PHE A 175 -8.14 4.38 -6.64
N ALA A 176 -8.67 3.44 -7.43
CA ALA A 176 -9.21 2.21 -6.88
C ALA A 176 -8.10 1.16 -6.76
N LYS A 177 -8.17 0.31 -5.74
CA LYS A 177 -7.38 -0.92 -5.62
C LYS A 177 -8.28 -2.10 -6.05
N PRO A 178 -7.80 -3.05 -6.88
CA PRO A 178 -8.55 -4.26 -7.19
C PRO A 178 -8.80 -5.06 -5.91
N TYR A 179 -9.95 -5.72 -5.86
CA TYR A 179 -10.20 -6.72 -4.82
C TYR A 179 -9.20 -7.87 -4.96
N ASP A 180 -8.75 -8.45 -3.85
CA ASP A 180 -7.72 -9.51 -3.86
C ASP A 180 -8.21 -10.75 -4.62
N ASN A 181 -7.28 -11.58 -5.10
CA ASN A 181 -7.62 -12.81 -5.83
C ASN A 181 -8.14 -13.88 -4.87
N VAL A 182 -9.45 -13.90 -4.67
CA VAL A 182 -10.15 -14.83 -3.76
C VAL A 182 -10.58 -16.15 -4.43
N GLY A 183 -10.23 -16.36 -5.70
CA GLY A 183 -10.49 -17.60 -6.45
C GLY A 183 -11.65 -17.56 -7.43
N ASP A 184 -11.86 -18.70 -8.10
CA ASP A 184 -12.64 -18.81 -9.35
C ASP A 184 -14.15 -18.58 -9.18
N LYS A 185 -14.72 -18.75 -7.99
CA LYS A 185 -16.13 -18.39 -7.76
C LYS A 185 -16.38 -16.89 -7.94
N THR A 186 -15.36 -16.07 -7.67
CA THR A 186 -15.44 -14.61 -7.82
C THR A 186 -14.95 -14.19 -9.19
N PHE A 187 -13.84 -14.72 -9.66
CA PHE A 187 -13.21 -14.24 -10.90
C PHE A 187 -13.40 -15.15 -12.12
N GLY A 188 -14.08 -16.30 -12.02
CA GLY A 188 -14.08 -17.34 -13.05
C GLY A 188 -14.61 -16.97 -14.44
N ALA A 189 -15.21 -15.79 -14.60
CA ALA A 189 -15.57 -15.24 -15.91
C ALA A 189 -14.38 -14.67 -16.71
N GLN A 190 -13.22 -14.45 -16.07
CA GLN A 190 -11.99 -13.92 -16.69
C GLN A 190 -10.74 -14.25 -15.87
N SER A 191 -9.54 -13.98 -16.38
CA SER A 191 -8.35 -14.09 -15.54
C SER A 191 -8.32 -12.96 -14.50
N TYR A 192 -7.80 -13.24 -13.30
CA TYR A 192 -7.56 -12.20 -12.30
C TYR A 192 -6.58 -11.13 -12.81
N ALA A 193 -5.60 -11.54 -13.64
CA ALA A 193 -4.66 -10.61 -14.26
C ALA A 193 -5.39 -9.59 -15.15
N ASP A 194 -6.37 -10.02 -15.96
CA ASP A 194 -7.15 -9.11 -16.81
C ASP A 194 -8.10 -8.23 -15.99
N TYR A 195 -8.58 -8.72 -14.85
CA TYR A 195 -9.32 -7.89 -13.88
C TYR A 195 -8.43 -6.79 -13.30
N ALA A 196 -7.27 -7.17 -12.77
CA ALA A 196 -6.37 -6.25 -12.08
C ALA A 196 -5.67 -5.25 -13.02
N LYS A 197 -5.47 -5.58 -14.30
CA LYS A 197 -4.88 -4.66 -15.30
C LYS A 197 -5.66 -3.35 -15.44
N ARG A 198 -6.98 -3.37 -15.26
CA ARG A 198 -7.83 -2.16 -15.33
C ARG A 198 -7.48 -1.11 -14.25
N PHE A 199 -6.81 -1.52 -13.17
CA PHE A 199 -6.45 -0.64 -12.06
C PHE A 199 -5.05 -0.05 -12.18
N ILE A 200 -4.38 -0.27 -13.32
CA ILE A 200 -3.19 0.48 -13.69
C ILE A 200 -3.68 1.83 -14.21
N SER A 201 -3.31 2.92 -13.53
CA SER A 201 -3.72 4.27 -13.92
C SER A 201 -2.56 5.11 -14.36
N ASN A 202 -2.79 5.94 -15.39
CA ASN A 202 -1.88 7.03 -15.71
C ASN A 202 -2.01 8.12 -14.65
N VAL A 203 -0.90 8.77 -14.34
CA VAL A 203 -0.86 9.86 -13.35
C VAL A 203 -0.21 11.12 -13.91
N THR A 204 -0.65 12.26 -13.39
CA THR A 204 0.00 13.55 -13.60
C THR A 204 0.62 14.03 -12.29
N LEU A 205 1.93 14.26 -12.33
CA LEU A 205 2.80 14.75 -11.27
C LEU A 205 3.08 16.24 -11.49
N SER A 206 2.08 17.09 -11.25
CA SER A 206 2.16 18.53 -11.60
C SER A 206 3.25 19.32 -10.85
N ALA A 207 3.82 18.75 -9.78
CA ALA A 207 4.95 19.34 -9.08
C ALA A 207 6.31 19.02 -9.72
N CYS A 208 6.36 18.08 -10.68
CA CYS A 208 7.56 17.79 -11.45
C CYS A 208 7.79 18.84 -12.55
N PRO A 209 9.05 19.01 -13.02
CA PRO A 209 9.38 19.85 -14.17
C PRO A 209 8.61 19.45 -15.43
N SER A 210 8.43 20.41 -16.34
CA SER A 210 7.84 20.15 -17.67
C SER A 210 8.58 19.02 -18.39
N GLY A 211 7.85 18.07 -18.97
CA GLY A 211 8.40 16.87 -19.60
C GLY A 211 8.69 15.70 -18.64
N ALA A 212 8.50 15.87 -17.33
CA ALA A 212 8.65 14.81 -16.32
C ALA A 212 7.39 14.65 -15.44
N GLN A 213 6.23 15.05 -15.98
CA GLN A 213 4.96 15.07 -15.23
C GLN A 213 4.13 13.80 -15.43
N ASP A 214 4.45 12.98 -16.42
CA ASP A 214 3.70 11.77 -16.70
C ASP A 214 4.21 10.60 -15.86
N GLY A 215 3.31 9.68 -15.48
CA GLY A 215 3.66 8.48 -14.73
C GLY A 215 2.57 7.42 -14.81
N ARG A 216 2.80 6.28 -14.16
CA ARG A 216 1.75 5.28 -13.93
C ARG A 216 1.85 4.73 -12.52
N VAL A 217 0.71 4.32 -11.99
CA VAL A 217 0.60 3.70 -10.67
C VAL A 217 -0.28 2.47 -10.72
N PHE A 218 0.04 1.52 -9.86
CA PHE A 218 -0.78 0.36 -9.57
C PHE A 218 -0.59 -0.02 -8.10
N VAL A 219 -1.68 -0.33 -7.43
CA VAL A 219 -1.67 -0.97 -6.11
C VAL A 219 -2.62 -2.15 -6.18
N GLY A 220 -2.18 -3.33 -5.75
CA GLY A 220 -2.99 -4.53 -5.68
C GLY A 220 -2.14 -5.78 -5.63
N GLN A 221 -2.77 -6.92 -5.35
CA GLN A 221 -2.07 -8.20 -5.21
C GLN A 221 -1.31 -8.57 -6.50
N ARG A 222 -0.04 -8.94 -6.33
CA ARG A 222 0.83 -9.51 -7.36
C ARG A 222 1.61 -10.66 -6.78
N LYS A 223 2.00 -11.61 -7.63
CA LYS A 223 2.88 -12.70 -7.24
C LYS A 223 4.27 -12.12 -7.01
N GLU A 224 4.80 -12.35 -5.81
CA GLU A 224 6.16 -11.95 -5.44
C GLU A 224 7.20 -12.75 -6.24
N SER A 225 8.30 -12.08 -6.58
CA SER A 225 9.44 -12.67 -7.29
C SER A 225 10.36 -13.45 -6.36
N PHE A 226 10.45 -13.03 -5.10
CA PHE A 226 11.10 -13.76 -4.02
C PHE A 226 10.15 -14.81 -3.42
N ALA A 227 10.56 -16.07 -3.44
CA ALA A 227 9.79 -17.16 -2.85
C ALA A 227 10.72 -18.09 -2.06
N VAL A 228 10.25 -18.49 -0.88
CA VAL A 228 10.93 -19.40 0.02
C VAL A 228 9.91 -20.37 0.61
N ASN A 229 10.26 -21.66 0.73
CA ASN A 229 9.39 -22.62 1.40
C ASN A 229 9.59 -22.51 2.91
N LEU A 230 8.84 -21.61 3.54
CA LEU A 230 9.00 -21.30 4.97
C LEU A 230 8.76 -22.52 5.86
N GLY A 231 7.79 -23.37 5.54
CA GLY A 231 7.47 -24.56 6.32
C GLY A 231 8.65 -25.53 6.38
N ASP A 232 9.15 -25.95 5.22
CA ASP A 232 10.26 -26.91 5.15
C ASP A 232 11.59 -26.34 5.71
N ILE A 233 11.81 -25.03 5.59
CA ILE A 233 13.06 -24.39 6.01
C ILE A 233 13.10 -24.11 7.52
N PHE A 234 11.96 -23.77 8.13
CA PHE A 234 11.90 -23.36 9.54
C PHE A 234 11.25 -24.38 10.47
N ASP A 235 10.79 -25.53 9.96
CA ASP A 235 10.46 -26.71 10.77
C ASP A 235 11.76 -27.44 11.18
N LEU A 236 12.38 -26.93 12.26
CA LEU A 236 13.69 -27.37 12.80
C LEU A 236 13.61 -28.60 13.70
#